data_AF-A0A8R2B7T5-F1
#
_entry.id   AF-A0A8R2B7T5-F1
#
_cell.length_a   1.000
_cell.length_b   1.000
_cell.length_c   1.000
_cell.angle_alpha   90.00
_cell.angle_beta   90.00
_cell.angle_gamma   90.00
#
_symmetry.space_group_name_H-M   'P 1'
#
loop_
_entity.id
_entity.type
_entity.pdbx_description
1 polymer ?
#
loop_
_entity_poly.entity_id
_entity_poly.type
_entity_poly.pdbx_seq_one_letter_code
_entity_poly.pdbx_strand_id
1 'polypeptide(L)'
;MEDDDIIQFQGKQFVFIPDNKLFVCVTTEQNLTFMTSTSEFFADGTFNYAPTFFAQLYTINCFKNGFYVPVAYFLLPNKSKQIYADMWLFLQELCEQIIFKKLLVLKLHLDFEIGAHEAAKEVFPNIEIDACRFHLGQSWWRKINSEKELRLAYTKNSDLGKWLKLFFGLPFLPFQDIQNAFGELISICPDLNIGCLFSDYILNTYVENGCLFPPEIWAQEPSENPR
;
A
#
# COMPACT_ATOMS: atom_id res chain seq x y z
N MET A 1 2.33 39.07 -1.14
CA MET A 1 2.77 38.16 -2.21
C MET A 1 4.29 38.20 -2.15
N GLU A 2 4.86 37.49 -1.18
CA GLU A 2 6.28 37.13 -1.26
C GLU A 2 6.36 36.08 -2.38
N ASP A 3 7.32 36.23 -3.29
CA ASP A 3 7.58 35.25 -4.35
C ASP A 3 7.66 33.85 -3.72
N ASP A 4 6.72 32.97 -4.05
CA ASP A 4 6.97 31.55 -3.86
C ASP A 4 8.13 31.21 -4.79
N ASP A 5 9.34 31.10 -4.22
CA ASP A 5 10.56 30.79 -4.97
C ASP A 5 10.33 29.54 -5.82
N ILE A 6 10.13 29.73 -7.12
CA ILE A 6 9.93 28.64 -8.07
C ILE A 6 11.23 27.85 -8.12
N ILE A 7 11.25 26.68 -7.49
CA ILE A 7 12.43 25.81 -7.48
C ILE A 7 12.57 25.13 -8.84
N GLN A 8 13.62 25.48 -9.57
CA GLN A 8 13.90 24.98 -10.91
C GLN A 8 15.26 24.31 -11.01
N PHE A 9 15.36 23.33 -11.89
CA PHE A 9 16.62 22.77 -12.35
C PHE A 9 16.66 22.83 -13.88
N GLN A 10 17.73 23.41 -14.44
CA GLN A 10 17.86 23.66 -15.89
C GLN A 10 16.65 24.41 -16.49
N GLY A 11 16.10 25.38 -15.76
CA GLY A 11 14.95 26.20 -16.19
C GLY A 11 13.60 25.47 -16.15
N LYS A 12 13.53 24.27 -15.56
CA LYS A 12 12.28 23.51 -15.39
C LYS A 12 11.94 23.39 -13.92
N GLN A 13 10.70 23.75 -13.55
CA GLN A 13 10.19 23.53 -12.21
C GLN A 13 10.03 22.03 -11.95
N PHE A 14 10.45 21.59 -10.77
CA PHE A 14 10.33 20.18 -10.37
C PHE A 14 9.87 19.99 -8.92
N VAL A 15 9.69 21.08 -8.18
CA VAL A 15 9.11 21.08 -6.84
C VAL A 15 7.83 21.92 -6.86
N PHE A 16 6.78 21.36 -6.29
CA PHE A 16 5.45 21.95 -6.21
C PHE A 16 4.97 21.87 -4.76
N ILE A 17 4.52 23.00 -4.22
CA ILE A 17 4.06 23.12 -2.84
C ILE A 17 2.63 23.68 -2.91
N PRO A 18 1.62 23.01 -2.31
CA PRO A 18 0.26 23.54 -2.25
C PRO A 18 0.20 24.80 -1.37
N ASP A 19 -0.79 25.67 -1.59
CA ASP A 19 -0.97 26.93 -0.84
C ASP A 19 -1.01 26.74 0.69
N ASN A 20 -1.57 25.62 1.15
CA ASN A 20 -1.65 25.27 2.56
C ASN A 20 -0.32 24.79 3.17
N LYS A 21 0.72 24.61 2.35
CA LYS A 21 2.09 24.18 2.70
C LYS A 21 2.14 22.88 3.51
N LEU A 22 1.17 21.99 3.34
CA LEU A 22 1.08 20.75 4.12
C LEU A 22 2.11 19.70 3.70
N PHE A 23 2.47 19.64 2.42
CA PHE A 23 3.42 18.67 1.89
C PHE A 23 4.25 19.27 0.76
N VAL A 24 5.28 18.55 0.33
CA VAL A 24 6.09 18.91 -0.84
C VAL A 24 5.94 17.83 -1.88
N CYS A 25 5.57 18.19 -3.11
CA CYS A 25 5.55 17.31 -4.27
C CYS A 25 6.81 17.54 -5.13
N VAL A 26 7.51 16.47 -5.45
CA VAL A 26 8.63 16.49 -6.40
C VAL A 26 8.25 15.63 -7.61
N THR A 27 8.13 16.26 -8.76
CA THR A 27 7.79 15.62 -10.04
C THR A 27 8.26 16.51 -11.20
N THR A 28 8.04 16.09 -12.44
CA THR A 28 8.37 16.90 -13.62
C THR A 28 7.23 16.84 -14.63
N GLU A 29 7.19 17.80 -15.56
CA GLU A 29 6.25 17.76 -16.70
C GLU A 29 6.31 16.43 -17.47
N GLN A 30 7.50 15.86 -17.61
CA GLN A 30 7.70 14.55 -18.27
C GLN A 30 7.06 13.41 -17.47
N ASN A 31 7.21 13.43 -16.15
CA ASN A 31 6.59 12.44 -15.27
C ASN A 31 5.06 12.60 -15.24
N LEU A 32 4.54 13.83 -15.16
CA LEU A 32 3.10 14.10 -15.25
C LEU A 32 2.52 13.63 -16.60
N THR A 33 3.24 13.89 -17.69
CA THR A 33 2.88 13.37 -19.02
C THR A 33 2.82 11.85 -19.03
N PHE A 34 3.80 11.20 -18.41
CA PHE A 34 3.82 9.74 -18.33
C PHE A 34 2.68 9.19 -17.45
N MET A 35 2.41 9.80 -16.29
CA MET A 35 1.29 9.41 -15.42
C MET A 35 -0.05 9.47 -16.14
N THR A 36 -0.30 10.51 -16.94
CA THR A 36 -1.55 10.63 -17.72
C THR A 36 -1.66 9.66 -18.90
N SER A 37 -0.68 8.80 -19.13
CA SER A 37 -0.70 7.76 -20.18
C SER A 37 -1.00 6.34 -19.65
N THR A 38 -1.15 6.18 -18.33
CA THR A 38 -1.51 4.92 -17.67
C THR A 38 -2.67 5.16 -16.70
N SER A 39 -3.29 4.08 -16.23
CA SER A 39 -4.32 4.11 -15.20
C SER A 39 -4.02 3.22 -14.00
N GLU A 40 -2.85 2.59 -13.99
CA GLU A 40 -2.37 1.70 -12.94
C GLU A 40 -1.09 2.27 -12.30
N PHE A 41 -1.09 2.37 -10.98
CA PHE A 41 0.01 2.96 -10.22
C PHE A 41 0.33 2.13 -8.97
N PHE A 42 1.56 2.28 -8.49
CA PHE A 42 2.08 1.61 -7.31
C PHE A 42 2.54 2.70 -6.35
N ALA A 43 2.00 2.71 -5.14
CA ALA A 43 2.32 3.75 -4.18
C ALA A 43 2.76 3.17 -2.83
N ASP A 44 3.86 3.70 -2.30
CA ASP A 44 4.56 3.16 -1.13
C ASP A 44 5.18 4.27 -0.29
N GLY A 45 5.08 4.13 1.03
CA GLY A 45 5.63 5.06 2.01
C GLY A 45 6.91 4.53 2.67
N THR A 46 7.98 5.32 2.63
CA THR A 46 9.22 5.03 3.35
C THR A 46 9.50 6.08 4.44
N PHE A 47 9.82 5.61 5.65
CA PHE A 47 9.90 6.44 6.86
C PHE A 47 11.32 6.90 7.19
N ASN A 48 12.30 6.02 6.97
CA ASN A 48 13.70 6.26 7.38
C ASN A 48 14.38 7.39 6.58
N TYR A 49 13.79 7.80 5.46
CA TYR A 49 14.34 8.82 4.56
C TYR A 49 13.52 10.11 4.57
N ALA A 50 12.53 10.25 5.45
CA ALA A 50 11.79 11.48 5.60
C ALA A 50 12.70 12.56 6.23
N PRO A 51 12.87 13.74 5.58
CA PRO A 51 13.56 14.86 6.20
C PRO A 51 12.86 15.28 7.50
N THR A 52 13.61 15.95 8.38
CA THR A 52 13.04 16.61 9.57
C THR A 52 11.79 17.40 9.14
N PHE A 53 10.72 17.31 9.94
CA PHE A 53 9.36 17.86 9.71
C PHE A 53 8.37 16.99 8.93
N PHE A 54 8.81 15.91 8.27
CA PHE A 54 7.92 14.98 7.58
C PHE A 54 7.92 13.61 8.24
N ALA A 55 6.78 12.92 8.20
CA ALA A 55 6.64 11.58 8.75
C ALA A 55 7.06 10.49 7.74
N GLN A 56 6.94 10.79 6.44
CA GLN A 56 7.26 9.84 5.38
C GLN A 56 7.60 10.52 4.06
N LEU A 57 8.46 9.85 3.29
CA LEU A 57 8.57 10.03 1.85
C LEU A 57 7.63 9.01 1.19
N TYR A 58 6.60 9.49 0.51
CA TYR A 58 5.65 8.68 -0.21
C TYR A 58 5.95 8.74 -1.71
N THR A 59 6.01 7.58 -2.36
CA THR A 59 6.38 7.49 -3.79
C THR A 59 5.20 6.97 -4.58
N ILE A 60 5.00 7.53 -5.77
CA ILE A 60 4.05 7.03 -6.77
C ILE A 60 4.87 6.58 -7.97
N ASN A 61 4.62 5.35 -8.41
CA ASN A 61 5.36 4.68 -9.46
C ASN A 61 4.41 4.21 -10.56
N CYS A 62 4.88 4.26 -11.80
CA CYS A 62 4.21 3.67 -12.97
C CYS A 62 5.01 2.45 -13.43
N PHE A 63 4.33 1.43 -13.97
CA PHE A 63 5.01 0.28 -14.57
C PHE A 63 5.12 0.44 -16.08
N LYS A 64 6.32 0.28 -16.63
CA LYS A 64 6.56 0.33 -18.08
C LYS A 64 7.76 -0.52 -18.47
N ASN A 65 7.59 -1.35 -19.50
CA ASN A 65 8.64 -2.21 -20.06
C ASN A 65 9.35 -3.10 -19.02
N GLY A 66 8.63 -3.59 -18.02
CA GLY A 66 9.23 -4.43 -16.96
C GLY A 66 9.83 -3.65 -15.79
N PHE A 67 9.76 -2.31 -15.80
CA PHE A 67 10.35 -1.47 -14.76
C PHE A 67 9.30 -0.65 -14.04
N TYR A 68 9.46 -0.55 -12.71
CA TYR A 68 8.78 0.45 -11.90
C TYR A 68 9.55 1.76 -12.00
N VAL A 69 8.87 2.80 -12.47
CA VAL A 69 9.43 4.13 -12.67
C VAL A 69 8.76 5.08 -11.68
N PRO A 70 9.51 5.63 -10.71
CA PRO A 70 9.00 6.67 -9.84
C PRO A 70 8.66 7.92 -10.64
N VAL A 71 7.45 8.43 -10.46
CA VAL A 71 6.91 9.56 -11.22
C VAL A 71 6.57 10.75 -10.33
N ALA A 72 6.23 10.50 -9.07
CA ALA A 72 6.07 11.56 -8.08
C ALA A 72 6.57 11.12 -6.71
N TYR A 73 7.12 12.08 -5.98
CA TYR A 73 7.56 11.92 -4.61
C TYR A 73 6.86 12.96 -3.75
N PHE A 74 6.35 12.54 -2.60
CA PHE A 74 5.67 13.41 -1.66
C PHE A 74 6.33 13.33 -0.29
N LEU A 75 6.66 14.48 0.29
CA LEU A 75 7.03 14.58 1.69
C LEU A 75 5.76 14.86 2.49
N LEU A 76 5.24 13.85 3.17
CA LEU A 76 3.96 13.93 3.89
C LEU A 76 4.19 14.12 5.40
N PRO A 77 3.44 15.00 6.07
CA PRO A 77 3.65 15.33 7.48
C PRO A 77 3.09 14.25 8.43
N ASN A 78 2.15 13.44 7.96
CA ASN A 78 1.53 12.35 8.70
C ASN A 78 0.95 11.29 7.75
N LYS A 79 0.21 10.35 8.32
CA LYS A 79 -0.40 9.16 7.68
C LYS A 79 -1.92 9.21 7.68
N SER A 80 -2.50 10.40 7.85
CA SER A 80 -3.94 10.54 7.90
C SER A 80 -4.54 10.41 6.51
N LYS A 81 -5.76 9.85 6.45
CA LYS A 81 -6.58 9.80 5.24
C LYS A 81 -6.64 11.15 4.51
N GLN A 82 -6.85 12.24 5.25
CA GLN A 82 -6.98 13.58 4.66
C GLN A 82 -5.72 13.99 3.88
N ILE A 83 -4.52 13.75 4.44
CA ILE A 83 -3.28 14.11 3.77
C ILE A 83 -3.06 13.31 2.48
N TYR A 84 -3.45 12.03 2.46
CA TYR A 84 -3.42 11.24 1.22
C TYR A 84 -4.44 11.73 0.19
N ALA A 85 -5.64 12.13 0.62
CA ALA A 85 -6.66 12.65 -0.28
C ALA A 85 -6.20 13.98 -0.90
N ASP A 86 -5.71 14.91 -0.07
CA ASP A 86 -5.16 16.20 -0.52
C ASP A 86 -4.00 16.00 -1.50
N MET A 87 -3.12 15.02 -1.23
CA MET A 87 -2.02 14.64 -2.12
C MET A 87 -2.52 14.21 -3.51
N TRP A 88 -3.53 13.34 -3.59
CA TRP A 88 -4.08 12.87 -4.86
C TRP A 88 -4.81 13.97 -5.62
N LEU A 89 -5.61 14.79 -4.93
CA LEU A 89 -6.29 15.94 -5.51
C LEU A 89 -5.29 16.96 -6.08
N PHE A 90 -4.21 17.24 -5.35
CA PHE A 90 -3.14 18.10 -5.81
C PHE A 90 -2.45 17.56 -7.06
N LEU A 91 -2.23 16.24 -7.14
CA LEU A 91 -1.64 15.62 -8.32
C LEU A 91 -2.56 15.69 -9.55
N GLN A 92 -3.87 15.56 -9.36
CA GLN A 92 -4.87 15.79 -10.41
C GLN A 92 -4.80 17.23 -10.93
N GLU A 93 -4.76 18.20 -10.01
CA GLU A 93 -4.64 19.63 -10.34
C GLU A 93 -3.36 19.92 -11.14
N LEU A 94 -2.21 19.40 -10.72
CA LEU A 94 -0.95 19.55 -11.46
C LEU A 94 -1.05 18.99 -12.89
N CYS A 95 -1.68 17.82 -13.07
CA CYS A 95 -1.88 17.24 -14.41
C CYS A 95 -2.79 18.13 -15.28
N GLU A 96 -3.86 18.67 -14.72
CA GLU A 96 -4.78 19.55 -15.44
C GLU A 96 -4.15 20.90 -15.80
N GLN A 97 -3.36 21.49 -14.90
CA GLN A 97 -2.76 22.81 -15.10
C GLN A 97 -1.53 22.78 -16.02
N ILE A 98 -0.68 21.76 -15.89
CA ILE A 98 0.61 21.70 -16.59
C ILE A 98 0.48 20.92 -17.90
N ILE A 99 -0.26 19.80 -17.90
CA ILE A 99 -0.35 18.87 -19.04
C ILE A 99 -1.68 19.03 -19.80
N PHE A 100 -2.64 19.78 -19.25
CA PHE A 100 -4.00 19.92 -19.80
C PHE A 100 -4.70 18.57 -20.00
N LYS A 101 -4.45 17.62 -19.09
CA LYS A 101 -5.04 16.27 -19.08
C LYS A 101 -5.47 15.87 -17.69
N LYS A 102 -6.59 15.14 -17.62
CA LYS A 102 -7.05 14.52 -16.37
C LYS A 102 -6.19 13.31 -16.04
N LEU A 103 -5.80 13.20 -14.77
CA LEU A 103 -5.20 11.99 -14.23
C LEU A 103 -6.29 10.94 -14.02
N LEU A 104 -6.20 9.82 -14.74
CA LEU A 104 -7.08 8.68 -14.60
C LEU A 104 -6.39 7.62 -13.73
N VAL A 105 -7.00 7.24 -12.61
CA VAL A 105 -6.51 6.17 -11.74
C VAL A 105 -7.62 5.13 -11.62
N LEU A 106 -7.39 3.94 -12.17
CA LEU A 106 -8.33 2.82 -12.15
C LEU A 106 -7.85 1.68 -11.25
N LYS A 107 -6.53 1.51 -11.12
CA LYS A 107 -5.93 0.48 -10.28
C LYS A 107 -4.77 1.04 -9.45
N LEU A 108 -4.76 0.75 -8.15
CA LEU A 108 -3.71 1.14 -7.23
C LEU A 108 -3.16 -0.06 -6.48
N HIS A 109 -1.84 -0.20 -6.50
CA HIS A 109 -1.13 -1.13 -5.64
C HIS A 109 -0.63 -0.39 -4.42
N LEU A 110 -1.09 -0.81 -3.23
CA LEU A 110 -0.83 -0.15 -1.95
C LEU A 110 -0.28 -1.12 -0.92
N ASP A 111 0.39 -0.61 0.10
CA ASP A 111 0.67 -1.35 1.33
C ASP A 111 -0.60 -1.44 2.21
N PHE A 112 -0.47 -1.99 3.43
CA PHE A 112 -1.59 -2.17 4.36
C PHE A 112 -1.81 -0.95 5.25
N GLU A 113 -1.80 0.26 4.67
CA GLU A 113 -2.10 1.50 5.37
C GLU A 113 -3.55 1.97 5.09
N ILE A 114 -4.41 1.86 6.10
CA ILE A 114 -5.85 2.15 5.95
C ILE A 114 -6.13 3.57 5.47
N GLY A 115 -5.34 4.56 5.93
CA GLY A 115 -5.50 5.96 5.52
C GLY A 115 -5.31 6.15 4.02
N ALA A 116 -4.35 5.46 3.40
CA ALA A 116 -4.11 5.50 1.97
C ALA A 116 -5.25 4.84 1.18
N HIS A 117 -5.78 3.71 1.68
CA HIS A 117 -6.89 2.99 1.05
C HIS A 117 -8.19 3.82 1.07
N GLU A 118 -8.52 4.39 2.23
CA GLU A 118 -9.73 5.21 2.37
C GLU A 118 -9.65 6.50 1.55
N ALA A 119 -8.47 7.11 1.47
CA ALA A 119 -8.24 8.29 0.64
C ALA A 119 -8.37 7.97 -0.85
N ALA A 120 -7.79 6.86 -1.30
CA ALA A 120 -7.92 6.40 -2.68
C ALA A 120 -9.38 6.18 -3.08
N LYS A 121 -10.17 5.52 -2.23
CA LYS A 121 -11.61 5.29 -2.48
C LYS A 121 -12.43 6.59 -2.46
N GLU A 122 -12.03 7.58 -1.66
CA GLU A 122 -12.68 8.88 -1.64
C GLU A 122 -12.41 9.67 -2.92
N VAL A 123 -11.15 9.75 -3.34
CA VAL A 123 -10.74 10.54 -4.53
C VAL A 123 -11.09 9.81 -5.84
N PHE A 124 -11.05 8.48 -5.84
CA PHE A 124 -11.32 7.63 -7.00
C PHE A 124 -12.41 6.59 -6.67
N PRO A 125 -13.71 6.92 -6.80
CA PRO A 125 -14.80 6.07 -6.32
C PRO A 125 -14.87 4.65 -6.91
N ASN A 126 -14.31 4.44 -8.10
CA ASN A 126 -14.34 3.14 -8.81
C ASN A 126 -12.96 2.46 -8.82
N ILE A 127 -12.07 2.82 -7.89
CA ILE A 127 -10.71 2.28 -7.86
C ILE A 127 -10.68 0.79 -7.47
N GLU A 128 -9.89 0.02 -8.21
CA GLU A 128 -9.45 -1.31 -7.79
C GLU A 128 -8.16 -1.16 -6.96
N ILE A 129 -8.15 -1.73 -5.75
CA ILE A 129 -6.96 -1.72 -4.88
C ILE A 129 -6.42 -3.13 -4.76
N ASP A 130 -5.15 -3.28 -5.11
CA ASP A 130 -4.34 -4.47 -4.85
C ASP A 130 -3.37 -4.20 -3.71
N ALA A 131 -3.45 -4.98 -2.64
CA ALA A 131 -2.55 -4.87 -1.53
C ALA A 131 -1.30 -5.72 -1.75
N CYS A 132 -0.15 -5.15 -1.42
CA CYS A 132 1.16 -5.74 -1.69
C CYS A 132 1.41 -7.02 -0.87
N ARG A 133 1.60 -8.15 -1.57
CA ARG A 133 1.84 -9.47 -0.94
C ARG A 133 3.09 -9.50 -0.06
N PHE A 134 4.13 -8.76 -0.44
CA PHE A 134 5.36 -8.64 0.35
C PHE A 134 5.06 -8.03 1.73
N HIS A 135 4.30 -6.93 1.76
CA HIS A 135 3.91 -6.26 3.01
C HIS A 135 2.91 -7.09 3.84
N LEU A 136 2.05 -7.89 3.21
CA LEU A 136 1.20 -8.87 3.90
C LEU A 136 2.05 -9.89 4.66
N GLY A 137 3.00 -10.53 3.97
CA GLY A 137 3.91 -11.50 4.57
C GLY A 137 4.75 -10.91 5.70
N GLN A 138 5.23 -9.68 5.54
CA GLN A 138 5.93 -8.96 6.61
C GLN A 138 5.03 -8.71 7.84
N SER A 139 3.77 -8.30 7.63
CA SER A 139 2.83 -8.06 8.73
C SER A 139 2.53 -9.34 9.50
N TRP A 140 2.31 -10.46 8.80
CA TRP A 140 2.12 -11.77 9.43
C TRP A 140 3.37 -12.22 10.19
N TRP A 141 4.55 -12.05 9.59
CA TRP A 141 5.82 -12.36 10.25
C TRP A 141 6.07 -11.51 11.50
N ARG A 142 5.74 -10.21 11.47
CA ARG A 142 5.81 -9.34 12.65
C ARG A 142 4.89 -9.82 13.77
N LYS A 143 3.66 -10.25 13.44
CA LYS A 143 2.74 -10.81 14.44
C LYS A 143 3.26 -12.12 15.04
N ILE A 144 3.79 -13.03 14.22
CA ILE A 144 4.43 -14.26 14.72
C ILE A 144 5.59 -13.92 15.67
N ASN A 145 6.38 -12.89 15.35
CA ASN A 145 7.51 -12.48 16.19
C ASN A 145 7.13 -11.69 17.44
N SER A 146 5.94 -11.08 17.50
CA SER A 146 5.51 -10.33 18.68
C SER A 146 5.21 -11.25 19.86
N GLU A 147 4.78 -12.49 19.59
CA GLU A 147 4.49 -13.48 20.62
C GLU A 147 5.67 -14.45 20.78
N LYS A 148 6.14 -14.65 22.02
CA LYS A 148 7.31 -15.48 22.30
C LYS A 148 7.07 -16.94 21.91
N GLU A 149 5.90 -17.49 22.23
CA GLU A 149 5.52 -18.87 21.95
C GLU A 149 5.44 -19.14 20.45
N LEU A 150 4.78 -18.26 19.68
CA LEU A 150 4.68 -18.38 18.22
C LEU A 150 6.05 -18.32 17.56
N ARG A 151 6.90 -17.35 17.97
CA ARG A 151 8.25 -17.21 17.45
C ARG A 151 9.09 -18.46 17.71
N LEU A 152 9.03 -19.02 18.92
CA LEU A 152 9.75 -20.25 19.27
C LEU A 152 9.24 -21.46 18.47
N ALA A 153 7.91 -21.59 18.30
CA ALA A 153 7.32 -22.66 17.50
C ALA A 153 7.77 -22.59 16.04
N TYR A 154 7.71 -21.39 15.44
CA TYR A 154 8.12 -21.16 14.05
C TYR A 154 9.61 -21.44 13.83
N THR A 155 10.48 -20.88 14.67
CA THR A 155 11.94 -21.01 14.55
C THR A 155 12.45 -22.43 14.81
N LYS A 156 11.83 -23.16 15.74
CA LYS A 156 12.15 -24.57 16.01
C LYS A 156 11.49 -25.56 15.06
N ASN A 157 10.66 -25.07 14.12
CA ASN A 157 9.93 -25.89 13.15
C ASN A 157 9.07 -27.00 13.82
N SER A 158 8.42 -26.66 14.94
CA SER A 158 7.45 -27.54 15.59
C SER A 158 6.20 -27.72 14.71
N ASP A 159 5.27 -28.59 15.10
CA ASP A 159 4.02 -28.76 14.35
C ASP A 159 3.19 -27.47 14.33
N LEU A 160 3.16 -26.71 15.43
CA LEU A 160 2.58 -25.36 15.44
C LEU A 160 3.33 -24.41 14.48
N GLY A 161 4.66 -24.50 14.41
CA GLY A 161 5.45 -23.73 13.46
C GLY A 161 5.17 -24.08 11.99
N LYS A 162 4.94 -25.36 11.69
CA LYS A 162 4.52 -25.81 10.35
C LYS A 162 3.11 -25.31 10.03
N TRP A 163 2.18 -25.38 11.00
CA TRP A 163 0.84 -24.83 10.88
C TRP A 163 0.84 -23.33 10.57
N LEU A 164 1.66 -22.53 11.26
CA LEU A 164 1.83 -21.09 10.99
C LEU A 164 2.28 -20.81 9.55
N LYS A 165 3.14 -21.67 8.98
CA LYS A 165 3.61 -21.52 7.59
C LYS A 165 2.51 -21.74 6.56
N LEU A 166 1.49 -22.54 6.87
CA LEU A 166 0.39 -22.80 5.94
C LEU A 166 -0.42 -21.54 5.62
N PHE A 167 -0.51 -20.59 6.56
CA PHE A 167 -1.17 -19.30 6.32
C PHE A 167 -0.55 -18.54 5.15
N PHE A 168 0.76 -18.64 4.94
CA PHE A 168 1.45 -18.00 3.82
C PHE A 168 1.07 -18.57 2.45
N GLY A 169 0.29 -19.66 2.41
CA GLY A 169 -0.37 -20.16 1.20
C GLY A 169 -1.68 -19.44 0.85
N LEU A 170 -2.36 -18.83 1.83
CA LEU A 170 -3.67 -18.18 1.64
C LEU A 170 -3.66 -17.11 0.54
N PRO A 171 -2.64 -16.22 0.42
CA PRO A 171 -2.67 -15.15 -0.59
C PRO A 171 -2.71 -15.65 -2.04
N PHE A 172 -2.46 -16.93 -2.28
CA PHE A 172 -2.46 -17.57 -3.60
C PHE A 172 -3.78 -18.25 -3.96
N LEU A 173 -4.77 -18.22 -3.07
CA LEU A 173 -6.11 -18.76 -3.34
C LEU A 173 -7.02 -17.70 -3.97
N PRO A 174 -8.07 -18.11 -4.70
CA PRO A 174 -9.19 -17.22 -5.02
C PRO A 174 -9.76 -16.62 -3.73
N PHE A 175 -10.10 -15.33 -3.73
CA PHE A 175 -10.59 -14.66 -2.53
C PHE A 175 -11.88 -15.30 -1.97
N GLN A 176 -12.69 -15.93 -2.83
CA GLN A 176 -13.92 -16.63 -2.43
C GLN A 176 -13.66 -17.85 -1.55
N ASP A 177 -12.46 -18.46 -1.66
CA ASP A 177 -12.10 -19.68 -0.93
C ASP A 177 -11.41 -19.37 0.41
N ILE A 178 -11.05 -18.11 0.67
CA ILE A 178 -10.24 -17.73 1.84
C ILE A 178 -10.93 -18.07 3.14
N GLN A 179 -12.24 -17.84 3.26
CA GLN A 179 -12.97 -18.14 4.48
C GLN A 179 -13.01 -19.66 4.78
N ASN A 180 -13.22 -20.48 3.73
CA ASN A 180 -13.22 -21.94 3.86
C ASN A 180 -11.82 -22.47 4.18
N ALA A 181 -10.81 -22.03 3.45
CA ALA A 181 -9.42 -22.42 3.66
C ALA A 181 -8.92 -22.02 5.06
N PHE A 182 -9.30 -20.82 5.54
CA PHE A 182 -9.01 -20.41 6.90
C PHE A 182 -9.64 -21.37 7.93
N GLY A 183 -10.92 -21.72 7.75
CA GLY A 183 -11.61 -22.70 8.60
C GLY A 183 -10.93 -24.07 8.64
N GLU A 184 -10.47 -24.55 7.48
CA GLU A 184 -9.68 -25.79 7.39
C GLU A 184 -8.36 -25.67 8.17
N LEU A 185 -7.64 -24.55 8.05
CA LEU A 185 -6.42 -24.31 8.83
C LEU A 185 -6.70 -24.33 10.34
N ILE A 186 -7.80 -23.73 10.80
CA ILE A 186 -8.15 -23.75 12.23
C ILE A 186 -8.45 -25.19 12.69
N SER A 187 -9.12 -26.00 11.87
CA SER A 187 -9.49 -27.38 12.23
C SER A 187 -8.29 -28.30 12.48
N ILE A 188 -7.14 -28.00 11.88
CA ILE A 188 -5.89 -28.77 12.01
C ILE A 188 -4.88 -28.11 12.97
N CYS A 189 -5.29 -27.08 13.73
CA CYS A 189 -4.40 -26.39 14.66
C CYS A 189 -3.90 -27.34 15.75
N PRO A 190 -2.58 -27.55 15.91
CA PRO A 190 -2.04 -28.51 16.86
C PRO A 190 -2.11 -28.04 18.32
N ASP A 191 -2.23 -26.72 18.55
CA ASP A 191 -2.39 -26.13 19.87
C ASP A 191 -3.18 -24.82 19.75
N LEU A 192 -4.49 -24.89 19.98
CA LEU A 192 -5.37 -23.73 19.84
C LEU A 192 -5.13 -22.67 20.93
N ASN A 193 -4.61 -23.05 22.10
CA ASN A 193 -4.36 -22.09 23.20
C ASN A 193 -3.27 -21.08 22.83
N ILE A 194 -2.31 -21.50 22.00
CA ILE A 194 -1.24 -20.64 21.48
C ILE A 194 -1.58 -20.14 20.07
N GLY A 195 -2.15 -21.00 19.23
CA GLY A 195 -2.48 -20.70 17.84
C GLY A 195 -3.45 -19.52 17.70
N CYS A 196 -4.40 -19.35 18.64
CA CYS A 196 -5.35 -18.23 18.65
C CYS A 196 -4.66 -16.85 18.64
N LEU A 197 -3.48 -16.74 19.27
CA LEU A 197 -2.71 -15.49 19.26
C LEU A 197 -2.40 -14.99 17.84
N PHE A 198 -2.25 -15.91 16.89
CA PHE A 198 -2.05 -15.59 15.48
C PHE A 198 -3.37 -15.62 14.70
N SER A 199 -4.15 -16.70 14.82
CA SER A 199 -5.35 -16.87 13.99
C SER A 199 -6.39 -15.79 14.25
N ASP A 200 -6.57 -15.33 15.49
CA ASP A 200 -7.57 -14.29 15.80
C ASP A 200 -7.14 -12.95 15.20
N TYR A 201 -5.84 -12.65 15.21
CA TYR A 201 -5.32 -11.48 14.49
C TYR A 201 -5.59 -11.59 12.98
N ILE A 202 -5.36 -12.76 12.39
CA ILE A 202 -5.60 -12.98 10.96
C ILE A 202 -7.09 -12.87 10.64
N LEU A 203 -7.95 -13.50 11.46
CA LEU A 203 -9.40 -13.48 11.31
C LEU A 203 -9.92 -12.05 11.30
N ASN A 204 -9.64 -11.31 12.38
CA ASN A 204 -10.18 -9.97 12.59
C ASN A 204 -9.64 -8.93 11.60
N THR A 205 -8.42 -9.13 11.11
CA THR A 205 -7.76 -8.15 10.24
C THR A 205 -7.99 -8.43 8.76
N TYR A 206 -8.09 -9.71 8.35
CA TYR A 206 -8.01 -10.08 6.93
C TYR A 206 -9.11 -11.02 6.43
N VAL A 207 -9.88 -11.73 7.28
CA VAL A 207 -10.75 -12.83 6.82
C VAL A 207 -12.22 -12.62 7.18
N GLU A 208 -12.53 -12.11 8.37
CA GLU A 208 -13.92 -11.96 8.79
C GLU A 208 -14.68 -10.91 7.98
N ASN A 209 -16.00 -11.04 7.95
CA ASN A 209 -16.84 -10.06 7.27
C ASN A 209 -16.68 -8.68 7.93
N GLY A 210 -16.35 -7.67 7.13
CA GLY A 210 -16.10 -6.31 7.63
C GLY A 210 -14.72 -6.13 8.26
N CYS A 211 -13.80 -7.08 8.09
CA CYS A 211 -12.40 -6.92 8.49
C CYS A 211 -11.75 -5.72 7.79
N LEU A 212 -10.65 -5.24 8.37
CA LEU A 212 -9.96 -4.04 7.89
C LEU A 212 -9.43 -4.17 6.45
N PHE A 213 -8.92 -5.34 6.08
CA PHE A 213 -8.33 -5.61 4.78
C PHE A 213 -8.92 -6.88 4.16
N PRO A 214 -10.04 -6.76 3.42
CA PRO A 214 -10.81 -7.92 3.00
C PRO A 214 -10.08 -8.75 1.93
N PRO A 215 -10.32 -10.07 1.84
CA PRO A 215 -9.60 -10.99 0.95
C PRO A 215 -9.47 -10.52 -0.51
N GLU A 216 -10.48 -9.82 -1.03
CA GLU A 216 -10.57 -9.29 -2.38
C GLU A 216 -9.36 -8.44 -2.77
N ILE A 217 -8.75 -7.73 -1.81
CA ILE A 217 -7.62 -6.84 -2.11
C ILE A 217 -6.27 -7.55 -2.06
N TRP A 218 -6.15 -8.73 -1.42
CA TRP A 218 -4.84 -9.34 -1.16
C TRP A 218 -4.71 -10.79 -1.63
N ALA A 219 -5.81 -11.54 -1.74
CA ALA A 219 -5.84 -12.92 -2.21
C ALA A 219 -6.16 -12.99 -3.71
N GLN A 220 -5.33 -13.70 -4.47
CA GLN A 220 -5.60 -13.98 -5.89
C GLN A 220 -4.76 -15.16 -6.36
N GLU A 221 -5.29 -15.93 -7.31
CA GLU A 221 -4.51 -16.91 -8.04
C GLU A 221 -3.22 -16.31 -8.62
N PRO A 222 -2.11 -17.08 -8.66
CA PRO A 222 -0.88 -16.64 -9.31
C PRO A 222 -1.13 -16.26 -10.78
N SER A 223 -0.62 -15.11 -11.20
CA SER A 223 -0.65 -14.66 -12.59
C SER A 223 0.70 -14.08 -13.00
N GLU A 224 0.91 -13.85 -14.29
CA GLU A 224 2.13 -13.21 -14.81
C GLU A 224 2.17 -11.70 -14.54
N ASN A 225 1.06 -11.11 -14.04
CA ASN A 225 0.99 -9.68 -13.78
C ASN A 225 1.81 -9.30 -12.52
N PRO A 226 2.52 -8.16 -12.54
CA PRO A 226 3.24 -7.68 -11.37
C PRO A 226 2.26 -7.34 -10.23
N ARG A 227 2.61 -7.72 -8.99
CA ARG A 227 1.88 -7.44 -7.74
C ARG A 227 2.84 -7.23 -6.58
#